data_AF-D3HPT4-F1
#
_entry.id   AF-D3HPT4-F1
#
_cell.length_a   1.000
_cell.length_b   1.000
_cell.length_c   1.000
_cell.angle_alpha   90.00
_cell.angle_beta   90.00
_cell.angle_gamma   90.00
#
_symmetry.space_group_name_H-M   'P 1'
#
loop_
_entity.id
_entity.type
_entity.pdbx_description
1 polymer ?
#
loop_
_entity_poly.entity_id
_entity_poly.type
_entity_poly.pdbx_seq_one_letter_code
_entity_poly.pdbx_strand_id
1 'polypeptide(L)'
;MFFKKDPTLQQNKLGLLEDELKKSLKGDLLNNTSFISNCVKIENFLMDVEAVEHQLKSLNDLLATKLKNSNLKPGEKRATKQLRTLIQELLISAGFRSGMIQTVGDKGLSKEDFMFLTASGFMLKDSSLRGKPHGEFTHALQWCLIILKQQEDPSFLDNMEIKDICENIFKLLGHENSTTTHPFNCWDQLVDRAGADDARSPEWLSEHIQKDENTIYPLLAKIISLRTQKDSKAHLEQKLKNPPERYEKHPEIENILMPKLNK
;
A
#
# COMPACT_ATOMS: atom_id res chain seq x y z
N MET A 1 -5.03 -32.88 -14.93
CA MET A 1 -6.30 -32.35 -15.47
C MET A 1 -6.42 -30.91 -15.00
N PHE A 2 -6.30 -29.94 -15.90
CA PHE A 2 -6.54 -28.54 -15.57
C PHE A 2 -8.06 -28.34 -15.56
N PHE A 3 -8.65 -28.18 -14.38
CA PHE A 3 -10.01 -27.63 -14.30
C PHE A 3 -9.93 -26.19 -14.81
N LYS A 4 -10.42 -25.94 -16.02
CA LYS A 4 -10.73 -24.58 -16.47
C LYS A 4 -11.65 -23.99 -15.41
N LYS A 5 -11.22 -22.92 -14.72
CA LYS A 5 -12.07 -22.16 -13.80
C LYS A 5 -13.37 -21.84 -14.56
N ASP A 6 -14.52 -22.25 -14.02
CA ASP A 6 -15.81 -22.03 -14.65
C ASP A 6 -16.06 -20.51 -14.78
N PRO A 7 -16.21 -19.97 -16.00
CA PRO A 7 -16.39 -18.54 -16.23
C PRO A 7 -17.61 -17.96 -15.51
N THR A 8 -18.66 -18.77 -15.34
CA THR A 8 -19.91 -18.39 -14.68
C THR A 8 -19.71 -18.18 -13.18
N LEU A 9 -18.91 -19.05 -12.55
CA LEU A 9 -18.53 -18.92 -11.14
C LEU A 9 -17.63 -17.69 -10.90
N GLN A 10 -16.74 -17.38 -11.84
CA GLN A 10 -15.90 -16.17 -11.76
C GLN A 10 -16.73 -14.89 -11.90
N GLN A 11 -17.66 -14.84 -12.87
CA GLN A 11 -18.55 -13.69 -13.05
C GLN A 11 -19.44 -13.46 -11.82
N ASN A 12 -20.00 -14.53 -11.23
CA ASN A 12 -20.79 -14.43 -10.01
C ASN A 12 -19.97 -13.91 -8.82
N LYS A 13 -18.71 -14.36 -8.68
CA LYS A 13 -17.81 -13.85 -7.63
C LYS A 13 -17.51 -12.36 -7.80
N LEU A 14 -17.20 -11.92 -9.02
CA LEU A 14 -16.90 -10.51 -9.29
C LEU A 14 -18.12 -9.61 -9.05
N GLY A 15 -19.33 -10.06 -9.42
CA GLY A 15 -20.56 -9.34 -9.12
C GLY A 15 -20.80 -9.15 -7.63
N LEU A 16 -20.53 -10.17 -6.80
CA LEU A 16 -20.64 -10.06 -5.34
C LEU A 16 -19.63 -9.08 -4.74
N LEU A 17 -18.39 -9.04 -5.26
CA LEU A 17 -17.39 -8.06 -4.84
C LEU A 17 -17.82 -6.65 -5.22
N GLU A 18 -18.35 -6.46 -6.42
CA GLU A 18 -18.85 -5.16 -6.88
C GLU A 18 -20.01 -4.65 -5.99
N ASP A 19 -20.97 -5.51 -5.68
CA ASP A 19 -22.11 -5.15 -4.83
C ASP A 19 -21.67 -4.80 -3.39
N GLU A 20 -20.67 -5.51 -2.86
CA GLU A 20 -20.09 -5.21 -1.56
C GLU A 20 -19.30 -3.89 -1.56
N LEU A 21 -18.51 -3.65 -2.61
CA LEU A 21 -17.75 -2.41 -2.79
C LEU A 21 -18.67 -1.19 -2.86
N LYS A 22 -19.77 -1.29 -3.61
CA LYS A 22 -20.75 -0.21 -3.76
C LYS A 22 -21.38 0.24 -2.45
N LYS A 23 -21.48 -0.62 -1.43
CA LYS A 23 -21.98 -0.23 -0.08
C LYS A 23 -21.10 0.82 0.60
N SER A 24 -19.82 0.86 0.24
CA SER A 24 -18.84 1.81 0.76
C SER A 24 -18.70 3.08 -0.08
N LEU A 25 -19.47 3.21 -1.16
CA LEU A 25 -19.44 4.34 -2.08
C LEU A 25 -20.76 5.12 -2.04
N LYS A 26 -20.68 6.43 -2.32
CA LYS A 26 -21.85 7.31 -2.52
C LYS A 26 -21.54 8.35 -3.59
N GLY A 27 -22.54 9.16 -3.95
CA GLY A 27 -22.38 10.28 -4.88
C GLY A 27 -21.79 9.83 -6.22
N ASP A 28 -20.84 10.61 -6.74
CA ASP A 28 -20.27 10.37 -8.08
C ASP A 28 -19.45 9.08 -8.16
N LEU A 29 -18.81 8.66 -7.06
CA LEU A 29 -18.01 7.41 -7.07
C LEU A 29 -18.88 6.16 -7.15
N LEU A 30 -20.12 6.20 -6.65
CA LEU A 30 -21.06 5.09 -6.77
C LEU A 30 -21.46 4.81 -8.23
N ASN A 31 -21.42 5.84 -9.07
CA ASN A 31 -21.75 5.77 -10.49
C ASN A 31 -20.50 5.68 -11.39
N ASN A 32 -19.30 5.75 -10.82
CA ASN A 32 -18.04 5.67 -11.57
C ASN A 32 -17.69 4.20 -11.85
N THR A 33 -18.21 3.68 -12.96
CA THR A 33 -18.03 2.28 -13.38
C THR A 33 -16.56 1.89 -13.58
N SER A 34 -15.73 2.80 -14.10
CA SER A 34 -14.30 2.54 -14.31
C SER A 34 -13.56 2.39 -12.98
N PHE A 35 -13.80 3.30 -12.04
CA PHE A 35 -13.23 3.21 -10.69
C PHE A 35 -13.65 1.91 -9.99
N ILE A 36 -14.95 1.61 -9.99
CA ILE A 36 -15.50 0.40 -9.38
C ILE A 36 -14.87 -0.85 -9.99
N SER A 37 -14.79 -0.94 -11.32
CA SER A 37 -14.19 -2.10 -12.00
C SER A 37 -12.73 -2.31 -11.60
N ASN A 38 -11.94 -1.23 -11.59
CA ASN A 38 -10.54 -1.30 -11.17
C ASN A 38 -10.38 -1.71 -9.70
N CYS A 39 -11.23 -1.19 -8.81
CA CYS A 39 -11.24 -1.60 -7.40
C CYS A 39 -11.59 -3.08 -7.23
N VAL A 40 -12.59 -3.60 -7.95
CA VAL A 40 -12.96 -5.03 -7.90
C VAL A 40 -11.82 -5.91 -8.40
N LYS A 41 -11.10 -5.50 -9.44
CA LYS A 41 -9.93 -6.24 -9.94
C LYS A 41 -8.78 -6.24 -8.93
N ILE A 42 -8.51 -5.09 -8.29
CA ILE A 42 -7.55 -4.98 -7.19
C ILE A 42 -7.96 -5.90 -6.03
N GLU A 43 -9.23 -5.86 -5.62
CA GLU A 43 -9.73 -6.71 -4.54
C GLU A 43 -9.55 -8.20 -4.87
N ASN A 44 -9.95 -8.62 -6.07
CA ASN A 44 -9.79 -10.01 -6.49
C ASN A 44 -8.32 -10.43 -6.61
N PHE A 45 -7.41 -9.53 -7.02
CA PHE A 45 -5.97 -9.78 -7.01
C PHE A 45 -5.43 -9.97 -5.60
N LEU A 46 -5.77 -9.09 -4.65
CA LEU A 46 -5.29 -9.18 -3.27
C LEU A 46 -5.86 -10.40 -2.52
N MET A 47 -7.00 -10.94 -2.95
CA MET A 47 -7.55 -12.22 -2.49
C MET A 47 -6.84 -13.45 -3.08
N ASP A 48 -6.12 -13.30 -4.18
CA ASP A 48 -5.42 -14.40 -4.86
C ASP A 48 -3.96 -14.47 -4.35
N VAL A 49 -3.76 -15.28 -3.30
CA VAL A 49 -2.45 -15.42 -2.63
C VAL A 49 -1.34 -15.80 -3.61
N GLU A 50 -1.59 -16.70 -4.56
CA GLU A 50 -0.58 -17.12 -5.54
C GLU A 50 -0.18 -15.94 -6.46
N ALA A 51 -1.16 -15.15 -6.90
CA ALA A 51 -0.90 -13.96 -7.72
C ALA A 51 -0.11 -12.90 -6.94
N VAL A 52 -0.42 -12.72 -5.64
CA VAL A 52 0.31 -11.81 -4.75
C VAL A 52 1.74 -12.29 -4.51
N GLU A 53 1.95 -13.59 -4.25
CA GLU A 53 3.27 -14.18 -4.09
C GLU A 53 4.15 -14.01 -5.33
N HIS A 54 3.55 -14.10 -6.52
CA HIS A 54 4.26 -13.81 -7.76
C HIS A 54 4.82 -12.39 -7.79
N GLN A 55 4.03 -11.39 -7.40
CA GLN A 55 4.48 -10.00 -7.36
C GLN A 55 5.47 -9.72 -6.21
N LEU A 56 5.32 -10.42 -5.07
CA LEU A 56 6.30 -10.35 -3.97
C LEU A 56 7.66 -10.87 -4.41
N LYS A 57 7.69 -11.97 -5.17
CA LYS A 57 8.92 -12.49 -5.78
C LYS A 57 9.53 -11.47 -6.75
N SER A 58 8.73 -10.90 -7.65
CA SER A 58 9.18 -9.85 -8.57
C SER A 58 9.78 -8.64 -7.84
N LEU A 59 9.14 -8.19 -6.76
CA LEU A 59 9.66 -7.10 -5.92
C LEU A 59 10.98 -7.48 -5.23
N ASN A 60 11.11 -8.72 -4.75
CA ASN A 60 12.33 -9.25 -4.16
C ASN A 60 13.49 -9.28 -5.18
N ASP A 61 13.22 -9.67 -6.42
CA ASP A 61 14.22 -9.74 -7.49
C ASP A 61 14.69 -8.34 -7.92
N LEU A 62 13.77 -7.36 -7.97
CA LEU A 62 14.11 -5.95 -8.18
C LEU A 62 14.99 -5.42 -7.05
N LEU A 63 14.67 -5.75 -5.80
CA LEU A 63 15.50 -5.38 -4.65
C LEU A 63 16.88 -6.03 -4.72
N ALA A 64 16.97 -7.31 -5.05
CA ALA A 64 18.24 -8.02 -5.23
C ALA A 64 19.14 -7.33 -6.26
N THR A 65 18.55 -6.97 -7.41
CA THR A 65 19.23 -6.24 -8.49
C THR A 65 19.73 -4.88 -8.00
N LYS A 66 18.89 -4.13 -7.27
CA LYS A 66 19.26 -2.81 -6.74
C LYS A 66 20.39 -2.88 -5.70
N LEU A 67 20.36 -3.89 -4.83
CA LEU A 67 21.43 -4.14 -3.86
C LEU A 67 22.75 -4.49 -4.55
N LYS A 68 22.70 -5.37 -5.55
CA LYS A 68 23.86 -5.75 -6.36
C LYS A 68 24.48 -4.54 -7.07
N ASN A 69 23.65 -3.71 -7.72
CA ASN A 69 24.11 -2.50 -8.40
C ASN A 69 24.69 -1.45 -7.43
N SER A 70 24.28 -1.50 -6.17
CA SER A 70 24.79 -0.62 -5.10
C SER A 70 25.98 -1.21 -4.33
N ASN A 71 26.47 -2.40 -4.69
CA ASN A 71 27.50 -3.15 -3.95
C ASN A 71 27.17 -3.33 -2.45
N LEU A 72 25.90 -3.55 -2.11
CA LEU A 72 25.44 -3.74 -0.72
C LEU A 72 25.08 -5.20 -0.46
N LYS A 73 25.48 -5.75 0.69
CA LYS A 73 25.08 -7.10 1.10
C LYS A 73 23.68 -7.13 1.75
N PRO A 74 22.90 -8.21 1.54
CA PRO A 74 21.67 -8.46 2.27
C PRO A 74 21.84 -8.46 3.80
N GLY A 75 21.30 -7.45 4.48
CA GLY A 75 21.36 -7.31 5.94
C GLY A 75 22.19 -6.11 6.44
N GLU A 76 22.85 -5.38 5.54
CA GLU A 76 23.39 -4.07 5.91
C GLU A 76 22.25 -3.08 6.18
N LYS A 77 22.42 -2.18 7.16
CA LYS A 77 21.45 -1.09 7.45
C LYS A 77 21.11 -0.24 6.21
N ARG A 78 22.02 -0.21 5.22
CA ARG A 78 21.82 0.47 3.93
C ARG A 78 20.85 -0.28 3.00
N ALA A 79 20.63 -1.59 3.17
CA ALA A 79 19.68 -2.36 2.38
C ALA A 79 18.23 -1.91 2.60
N THR A 80 17.84 -1.55 3.83
CA THR A 80 16.53 -0.96 4.12
C THR A 80 16.32 0.37 3.39
N LYS A 81 17.39 1.17 3.18
CA LYS A 81 17.30 2.40 2.39
C LYS A 81 17.02 2.09 0.91
N GLN A 82 17.58 1.01 0.38
CA GLN A 82 17.32 0.59 -0.99
C GLN A 82 15.88 0.10 -1.17
N LEU A 83 15.32 -0.65 -0.21
CA LEU A 83 13.90 -1.02 -0.24
C LEU A 83 12.99 0.21 -0.25
N ARG A 84 13.23 1.18 0.64
CA ARG A 84 12.45 2.44 0.65
C ARG A 84 12.57 3.22 -0.65
N THR A 85 13.76 3.21 -1.26
CA THR A 85 13.99 3.88 -2.54
C THR A 85 13.24 3.18 -3.67
N LEU A 86 13.28 1.85 -3.72
CA LEU A 86 12.53 1.05 -4.69
C LEU A 86 11.02 1.25 -4.57
N ILE A 87 10.48 1.20 -3.34
CA ILE A 87 9.07 1.50 -3.06
C ILE A 87 8.72 2.90 -3.60
N GLN A 88 9.55 3.90 -3.31
CA GLN A 88 9.30 5.27 -3.76
C GLN A 88 9.36 5.41 -5.28
N GLU A 89 10.30 4.75 -5.96
CA GLU A 89 10.41 4.74 -7.43
C GLU A 89 9.16 4.14 -8.07
N LEU A 90 8.67 3.00 -7.56
CA LEU A 90 7.44 2.37 -8.04
C LEU A 90 6.23 3.30 -7.83
N LEU A 91 6.06 3.85 -6.63
CA LEU A 91 4.98 4.79 -6.34
C LEU A 91 5.04 6.03 -7.24
N ILE A 92 6.20 6.64 -7.44
CA ILE A 92 6.36 7.81 -8.32
C ILE A 92 6.01 7.44 -9.76
N SER A 93 6.44 6.26 -10.23
CA SER A 93 6.10 5.79 -11.58
C SER A 93 4.59 5.69 -11.80
N ALA A 94 3.83 5.48 -10.72
CA ALA A 94 2.38 5.38 -10.71
C ALA A 94 1.64 6.70 -10.44
N GLY A 95 2.36 7.83 -10.44
CA GLY A 95 1.79 9.17 -10.26
C GLY A 95 1.66 9.64 -8.80
N PHE A 96 2.16 8.87 -7.83
CA PHE A 96 2.18 9.30 -6.43
C PHE A 96 3.19 10.41 -6.21
N ARG A 97 2.95 11.24 -5.19
CA ARG A 97 3.90 12.28 -4.79
C ARG A 97 5.21 11.69 -4.26
N SER A 98 6.29 12.42 -4.48
CA SER A 98 7.61 12.05 -3.98
C SER A 98 7.69 12.20 -2.46
N GLY A 99 8.08 11.10 -1.81
CA GLY A 99 8.25 10.97 -0.37
C GLY A 99 6.97 10.53 0.36
N MET A 100 7.14 9.58 1.28
CA MET A 100 6.05 9.10 2.14
C MET A 100 5.89 9.99 3.37
N ILE A 101 4.65 10.32 3.69
CA ILE A 101 4.30 11.12 4.87
C ILE A 101 4.36 10.25 6.13
N GLN A 102 4.81 10.85 7.23
CA GLN A 102 4.90 10.20 8.53
C GLN A 102 4.25 11.06 9.60
N THR A 103 3.32 10.49 10.38
CA THR A 103 2.89 11.06 11.66
C THR A 103 3.96 10.94 12.72
N VAL A 104 3.91 11.84 13.68
CA VAL A 104 4.84 11.87 14.80
C VAL A 104 4.15 11.46 16.09
N GLY A 105 4.83 10.64 16.89
CA GLY A 105 4.28 10.09 18.13
C GLY A 105 3.33 8.92 17.89
N ASP A 106 2.61 8.54 18.94
CA ASP A 106 1.75 7.35 18.96
C ASP A 106 0.34 7.63 18.41
N LYS A 107 0.07 8.86 17.95
CA LYS A 107 -1.23 9.29 17.45
C LYS A 107 -1.29 9.09 15.93
N GLY A 108 -2.29 8.34 15.47
CA GLY A 108 -2.64 8.24 14.06
C GLY A 108 -3.21 9.56 13.52
N LEU A 109 -3.39 9.63 12.20
CA LEU A 109 -4.07 10.74 11.54
C LEU A 109 -5.54 10.80 11.95
N SER A 110 -6.10 12.02 11.97
CA SER A 110 -7.56 12.18 11.94
C SER A 110 -8.10 11.61 10.62
N LYS A 111 -9.40 11.29 10.57
CA LYS A 111 -10.03 10.79 9.35
C LYS A 111 -9.91 11.82 8.22
N GLU A 112 -10.11 13.09 8.56
CA GLU A 112 -10.08 14.23 7.65
C GLU A 112 -8.67 14.42 7.07
N ASP A 113 -7.64 14.38 7.90
CA ASP A 113 -6.24 14.51 7.45
C ASP A 113 -5.81 13.33 6.58
N PHE A 114 -6.20 12.10 6.97
CA PHE A 114 -5.95 10.90 6.16
C PHE A 114 -6.58 11.04 4.77
N MET A 115 -7.86 11.43 4.71
CA MET A 115 -8.58 11.62 3.46
C MET A 115 -7.94 12.70 2.61
N PHE A 116 -7.60 13.86 3.19
CA PHE A 116 -6.93 14.96 2.50
C PHE A 116 -5.58 14.55 1.91
N LEU A 117 -4.73 13.88 2.67
CA LEU A 117 -3.40 13.45 2.22
C LEU A 117 -3.47 12.37 1.14
N THR A 118 -4.41 11.43 1.29
CA THR A 118 -4.68 10.39 0.30
C THR A 118 -5.19 11.00 -1.00
N ALA A 119 -6.17 11.90 -0.93
CA ALA A 119 -6.69 12.65 -2.09
C ALA A 119 -5.62 13.56 -2.74
N SER A 120 -4.61 13.97 -1.98
CA SER A 120 -3.46 14.72 -2.48
C SER A 120 -2.39 13.85 -3.17
N GLY A 121 -2.54 12.52 -3.14
CA GLY A 121 -1.64 11.55 -3.76
C GLY A 121 -0.40 11.21 -2.93
N PHE A 122 -0.41 11.49 -1.62
CA PHE A 122 0.68 11.10 -0.73
C PHE A 122 0.48 9.68 -0.19
N MET A 123 1.51 8.85 -0.31
CA MET A 123 1.57 7.59 0.43
C MET A 123 1.94 7.87 1.89
N LEU A 124 1.29 7.18 2.81
CA LEU A 124 1.42 7.36 4.26
C LEU A 124 2.14 6.14 4.85
N LYS A 125 2.99 6.33 5.86
CA LYS A 125 3.51 5.20 6.64
C LYS A 125 2.40 4.56 7.47
N ASP A 126 2.42 3.24 7.58
CA ASP A 126 1.40 2.46 8.28
C ASP A 126 1.18 2.87 9.74
N SER A 127 2.26 3.20 10.46
CA SER A 127 2.19 3.67 11.85
C SER A 127 1.37 4.97 12.01
N SER A 128 1.12 5.66 10.90
CA SER A 128 0.33 6.88 10.80
C SER A 128 -1.14 6.65 10.49
N LEU A 129 -1.47 5.46 10.00
CA LEU A 129 -2.81 5.12 9.54
C LEU A 129 -3.65 4.57 10.69
N ARG A 130 -3.18 3.53 11.38
CA ARG A 130 -3.82 2.98 12.58
C ARG A 130 -2.70 2.34 13.41
N GLY A 131 -2.61 2.62 14.72
CA GLY A 131 -1.50 2.22 15.60
C GLY A 131 -1.31 0.71 15.84
N LYS A 132 -1.61 -0.15 14.86
CA LYS A 132 -1.45 -1.60 14.88
C LYS A 132 -0.07 -2.01 14.35
N PRO A 133 0.51 -3.11 14.88
CA PRO A 133 1.84 -3.56 14.49
C PRO A 133 1.82 -4.41 13.21
N HIS A 134 1.69 -3.80 12.05
CA HIS A 134 1.90 -4.47 10.75
C HIS A 134 3.12 -3.94 9.98
N GLY A 135 3.98 -3.14 10.61
CA GLY A 135 5.22 -2.60 10.01
C GLY A 135 5.11 -1.13 9.66
N GLU A 136 6.04 -0.64 8.83
CA GLU A 136 6.12 0.78 8.44
C GLU A 136 5.56 1.07 7.04
N PHE A 137 5.44 0.05 6.18
CA PHE A 137 5.29 0.22 4.73
C PHE A 137 4.34 -0.80 4.09
N THR A 138 3.51 -1.51 4.84
CA THR A 138 2.71 -2.60 4.27
C THR A 138 1.65 -2.09 3.31
N HIS A 139 1.03 -0.93 3.56
CA HIS A 139 0.17 -0.31 2.54
C HIS A 139 0.95 0.15 1.31
N ALA A 140 2.13 0.72 1.50
CA ALA A 140 3.00 1.06 0.38
C ALA A 140 3.39 -0.18 -0.44
N LEU A 141 3.59 -1.34 0.22
CA LEU A 141 3.85 -2.62 -0.44
C LEU A 141 2.62 -3.12 -1.20
N GLN A 142 1.41 -3.09 -0.64
CA GLN A 142 0.17 -3.44 -1.36
C GLN A 142 0.06 -2.66 -2.68
N TRP A 143 0.30 -1.34 -2.64
CA TRP A 143 0.31 -0.51 -3.85
C TRP A 143 1.45 -0.85 -4.81
N CYS A 144 2.64 -1.17 -4.32
CA CYS A 144 3.72 -1.67 -5.19
C CYS A 144 3.36 -2.96 -5.90
N LEU A 145 2.66 -3.89 -5.23
CA LEU A 145 2.22 -5.16 -5.83
C LEU A 145 1.18 -4.93 -6.92
N ILE A 146 0.23 -4.01 -6.70
CA ILE A 146 -0.75 -3.58 -7.72
C ILE A 146 -0.03 -2.98 -8.94
N ILE A 147 0.96 -2.11 -8.71
CA ILE A 147 1.74 -1.47 -9.78
C ILE A 147 2.52 -2.50 -10.58
N LEU A 148 3.21 -3.42 -9.91
CA LEU A 148 3.97 -4.49 -10.57
C LEU A 148 3.04 -5.41 -11.37
N LYS A 149 1.85 -5.73 -10.83
CA LYS A 149 0.88 -6.53 -11.58
C LYS A 149 0.41 -5.83 -12.85
N GLN A 150 0.16 -4.52 -12.81
CA GLN A 150 -0.20 -3.75 -14.01
C GLN A 150 0.96 -3.63 -15.01
N GLN A 151 2.21 -3.58 -14.54
CA GLN A 151 3.39 -3.57 -15.41
C GLN A 151 3.57 -4.89 -16.15
N GLU A 152 3.30 -6.02 -15.47
CA GLU A 152 3.36 -7.36 -16.05
C GLU A 152 2.19 -7.63 -17.00
N ASP A 153 0.99 -7.23 -16.61
CA ASP A 153 -0.25 -7.46 -17.34
C ASP A 153 -1.07 -6.17 -17.43
N PRO A 154 -0.93 -5.40 -18.52
CA PRO A 154 -1.66 -4.16 -18.71
C PRO A 154 -3.19 -4.32 -18.69
N SER A 155 -3.73 -5.51 -18.93
CA SER A 155 -5.17 -5.75 -18.89
C SER A 155 -5.74 -5.79 -17.46
N PHE A 156 -4.86 -5.93 -16.45
CA PHE A 156 -5.25 -5.98 -15.04
C PHE A 156 -6.06 -4.75 -14.61
N LEU A 157 -5.69 -3.55 -15.04
CA LEU A 157 -6.43 -2.30 -14.80
C LEU A 157 -6.95 -1.69 -16.10
N ASP A 158 -7.51 -2.51 -16.99
CA ASP A 158 -8.14 -2.06 -18.26
C ASP A 158 -7.21 -1.24 -19.18
N ASN A 159 -5.93 -1.62 -19.24
CA ASN A 159 -4.90 -0.91 -20.01
C ASN A 159 -4.66 0.53 -19.53
N MET A 160 -5.00 0.85 -18.27
CA MET A 160 -4.60 2.09 -17.63
C MET A 160 -3.08 2.24 -17.66
N GLU A 161 -2.59 3.40 -18.08
CA GLU A 161 -1.16 3.69 -18.01
C GLU A 161 -0.72 3.75 -16.54
N ILE A 162 0.46 3.19 -16.21
CA ILE A 162 0.93 3.09 -14.82
C ILE A 162 0.86 4.45 -14.10
N LYS A 163 1.30 5.53 -14.76
CA LYS A 163 1.33 6.90 -14.22
C LYS A 163 -0.04 7.44 -13.77
N ASP A 164 -1.13 6.83 -14.24
CA ASP A 164 -2.49 7.29 -14.00
C ASP A 164 -3.19 6.54 -12.85
N ILE A 165 -2.55 5.51 -12.28
CA ILE A 165 -3.07 4.71 -11.15
C ILE A 165 -3.36 5.60 -9.94
N CYS A 166 -2.46 6.54 -9.62
CA CYS A 166 -2.65 7.41 -8.46
C CYS A 166 -3.89 8.31 -8.63
N GLU A 167 -4.06 8.91 -9.81
CA GLU A 167 -5.16 9.84 -10.09
C GLU A 167 -6.51 9.13 -10.16
N ASN A 168 -6.57 8.02 -10.89
CA ASN A 168 -7.84 7.35 -11.21
C ASN A 168 -8.28 6.31 -10.18
N ILE A 169 -7.43 5.96 -9.21
CA ILE A 169 -7.76 4.97 -8.17
C ILE A 169 -7.38 5.51 -6.78
N PHE A 170 -6.08 5.68 -6.50
CA PHE A 170 -5.61 5.95 -5.13
C PHE A 170 -6.23 7.21 -4.53
N LYS A 171 -6.17 8.35 -5.24
CA LYS A 171 -6.70 9.63 -4.73
C LYS A 171 -8.19 9.57 -4.44
N LEU A 172 -8.94 8.82 -5.25
CA LEU A 172 -10.38 8.66 -5.06
C LEU A 172 -10.72 7.92 -3.75
N LEU A 173 -9.80 7.12 -3.20
CA LEU A 173 -9.98 6.51 -1.88
C LEU A 173 -9.98 7.53 -0.74
N GLY A 174 -9.40 8.71 -0.94
CA GLY A 174 -9.46 9.83 0.00
C GLY A 174 -10.65 10.77 -0.21
N HIS A 175 -11.47 10.57 -1.25
CA HIS A 175 -12.61 11.44 -1.54
C HIS A 175 -13.74 11.23 -0.51
N GLU A 176 -14.55 12.25 -0.24
CA GLU A 176 -15.72 12.10 0.65
C GLU A 176 -16.74 11.06 0.19
N ASN A 177 -16.71 10.71 -1.10
CA ASN A 177 -17.62 9.76 -1.75
C ASN A 177 -17.14 8.30 -1.61
N SER A 178 -15.93 8.08 -1.07
CA SER A 178 -15.37 6.75 -0.78
C SER A 178 -15.72 6.24 0.63
N THR A 179 -16.50 7.02 1.38
CA THR A 179 -16.93 6.72 2.75
C THR A 179 -18.44 6.92 2.90
N THR A 180 -19.09 5.90 3.46
CA THR A 180 -20.52 5.91 3.80
C THR A 180 -20.71 5.65 5.29
N THR A 181 -21.96 5.39 5.71
CA THR A 181 -22.28 4.86 7.05
C THR A 181 -21.98 3.37 7.20
N HIS A 182 -21.55 2.70 6.11
CA HIS A 182 -21.08 1.33 6.15
C HIS A 182 -19.85 1.19 7.06
N PRO A 183 -19.70 0.10 7.84
CA PRO A 183 -18.63 -0.05 8.82
C PRO A 183 -17.21 -0.06 8.21
N PHE A 184 -17.10 -0.35 6.91
CA PHE A 184 -15.85 -0.32 6.15
C PHE A 184 -15.97 0.72 5.05
N ASN A 185 -15.03 1.66 4.96
CA ASN A 185 -14.93 2.54 3.78
C ASN A 185 -14.23 1.78 2.62
N CYS A 186 -14.14 2.40 1.44
CA CYS A 186 -13.56 1.76 0.26
C CYS A 186 -12.07 1.38 0.48
N TRP A 187 -11.31 2.21 1.19
CA TRP A 187 -9.93 1.88 1.59
C TRP A 187 -9.87 0.63 2.49
N ASP A 188 -10.74 0.56 3.50
CA ASP A 188 -10.83 -0.58 4.41
C ASP A 188 -11.17 -1.87 3.68
N GLN A 189 -12.05 -1.83 2.67
CA GLN A 189 -12.40 -3.02 1.91
C GLN A 189 -11.25 -3.52 1.01
N LEU A 190 -10.50 -2.60 0.41
CA LEU A 190 -9.45 -2.96 -0.56
C LEU A 190 -8.13 -3.34 0.09
N VAL A 191 -7.65 -2.54 1.05
CA VAL A 191 -6.24 -2.62 1.52
C VAL A 191 -6.09 -2.56 3.04
N ASP A 192 -7.17 -2.36 3.80
CA ASP A 192 -7.13 -2.35 5.27
C ASP A 192 -8.25 -3.24 5.89
N ARG A 193 -8.46 -4.42 5.28
CA ARG A 193 -9.53 -5.34 5.67
C ARG A 193 -9.13 -6.18 6.87
N ALA A 194 -9.30 -5.62 8.06
CA ALA A 194 -8.94 -6.29 9.31
C ALA A 194 -9.58 -7.68 9.44
N GLY A 195 -8.75 -8.70 9.72
CA GLY A 195 -9.19 -10.09 9.92
C GLY A 195 -9.43 -10.88 8.63
N ALA A 196 -9.07 -10.35 7.46
CA ALA A 196 -8.99 -11.15 6.24
C ALA A 196 -7.73 -12.05 6.24
N ASP A 197 -7.87 -13.27 5.73
CA ASP A 197 -6.77 -14.24 5.58
C ASP A 197 -6.07 -14.11 4.21
N ASP A 198 -5.97 -12.87 3.70
CA ASP A 198 -5.40 -12.54 2.40
C ASP A 198 -4.76 -11.14 2.40
N ALA A 199 -4.20 -10.73 1.27
CA ALA A 199 -3.39 -9.51 1.17
C ALA A 199 -4.20 -8.20 1.28
N ARG A 200 -5.53 -8.27 1.43
CA ARG A 200 -6.35 -7.10 1.81
C ARG A 200 -6.15 -6.73 3.28
N SER A 201 -5.74 -7.67 4.14
CA SER A 201 -5.28 -7.37 5.50
C SER A 201 -3.78 -7.04 5.49
N PRO A 202 -3.39 -5.82 5.92
CA PRO A 202 -1.97 -5.49 6.06
C PRO A 202 -1.30 -6.30 7.17
N GLU A 203 -2.03 -6.69 8.23
CA GLU A 203 -1.50 -7.58 9.27
C GLU A 203 -1.15 -8.95 8.70
N TRP A 204 -2.07 -9.57 7.95
CA TRP A 204 -1.84 -10.86 7.30
C TRP A 204 -0.68 -10.77 6.31
N LEU A 205 -0.66 -9.77 5.42
CA LEU A 205 0.39 -9.62 4.41
C LEU A 205 1.78 -9.44 5.07
N SER A 206 1.85 -8.62 6.12
CA SER A 206 3.09 -8.41 6.86
C SER A 206 3.61 -9.70 7.48
N GLU A 207 2.73 -10.50 8.09
CA GLU A 207 3.09 -11.80 8.65
C GLU A 207 3.49 -12.80 7.56
N HIS A 208 2.72 -12.87 6.46
CA HIS A 208 2.97 -13.75 5.32
C HIS A 208 4.36 -13.51 4.70
N ILE A 209 4.74 -12.24 4.53
CA ILE A 209 6.06 -11.89 4.01
C ILE A 209 7.18 -12.27 4.99
N GLN A 210 6.97 -12.07 6.30
CA GLN A 210 7.98 -12.39 7.31
C GLN A 210 8.22 -13.89 7.46
N LYS A 211 7.18 -14.72 7.32
CA LYS A 211 7.29 -16.17 7.37
C LYS A 211 8.01 -16.73 6.13
N ASP A 212 7.70 -16.20 4.94
CA ASP A 212 8.26 -16.65 3.66
C ASP A 212 8.36 -18.19 3.58
N GLU A 213 7.23 -18.87 3.81
CA GLU A 213 7.21 -20.33 4.01
C GLU A 213 7.80 -21.09 2.81
N ASN A 214 7.62 -20.54 1.61
CA ASN A 214 8.13 -21.08 0.35
C ASN A 214 9.55 -20.58 -0.03
N THR A 215 10.14 -19.71 0.80
CA THR A 215 11.49 -19.14 0.60
C THR A 215 11.68 -18.42 -0.73
N ILE A 216 10.62 -17.78 -1.24
CA ILE A 216 10.56 -17.16 -2.57
C ILE A 216 10.89 -15.66 -2.55
N TYR A 217 10.84 -15.00 -1.39
CA TYR A 217 11.21 -13.58 -1.24
C TYR A 217 12.06 -13.29 0.01
N PRO A 218 13.20 -13.97 0.19
CA PRO A 218 13.96 -13.96 1.44
C PRO A 218 14.59 -12.60 1.79
N LEU A 219 14.85 -11.72 0.80
CA LEU A 219 15.37 -10.38 1.08
C LEU A 219 14.30 -9.48 1.68
N LEU A 220 13.08 -9.54 1.14
CA LEU A 220 11.94 -8.81 1.66
C LEU A 220 11.62 -9.28 3.08
N ALA A 221 11.52 -10.59 3.31
CA ALA A 221 11.27 -11.18 4.63
C ALA A 221 12.28 -10.68 5.67
N LYS A 222 13.58 -10.70 5.34
CA LYS A 222 14.65 -10.23 6.22
C LYS A 222 14.57 -8.73 6.51
N ILE A 223 14.28 -7.90 5.52
CA ILE A 223 14.23 -6.44 5.73
C ILE A 223 12.96 -6.05 6.50
N ILE A 224 11.81 -6.65 6.19
CA ILE A 224 10.53 -6.32 6.83
C ILE A 224 10.53 -6.76 8.29
N SER A 225 11.03 -7.97 8.62
CA SER A 225 11.16 -8.44 10.01
C SER A 225 12.01 -7.51 10.90
N LEU A 226 13.00 -6.82 10.33
CA LEU A 226 13.80 -5.81 11.06
C LEU A 226 13.05 -4.48 11.28
N ARG A 227 11.91 -4.26 10.60
CA ARG A 227 11.12 -3.01 10.63
C ARG A 227 9.72 -3.16 11.21
N THR A 228 9.30 -4.38 11.54
CA THR A 228 8.07 -4.66 12.29
C THR A 228 8.27 -4.57 13.81
N GLN A 229 9.51 -4.45 14.28
CA GLN A 229 9.80 -4.13 15.69
C GLN A 229 9.39 -2.69 16.03
N LYS A 230 8.60 -2.53 17.10
CA LYS A 230 8.04 -1.24 17.53
C LYS A 230 9.16 -0.27 17.95
N ASP A 231 9.25 0.88 17.29
CA ASP A 231 10.04 2.01 17.80
C ASP A 231 9.50 2.39 19.19
N SER A 232 10.37 2.64 20.18
CA SER A 232 9.91 3.04 21.51
C SER A 232 9.23 4.42 21.47
N LYS A 233 8.21 4.62 22.33
CA LYS A 233 7.52 5.92 22.46
C LYS A 233 8.50 7.10 22.62
N ALA A 234 9.52 6.91 23.46
CA ALA A 234 10.58 7.90 23.66
C ALA A 234 11.36 8.23 22.37
N HIS A 235 11.59 7.23 21.50
CA HIS A 235 12.25 7.44 20.21
C HIS A 235 11.36 8.23 19.23
N LEU A 236 10.05 7.97 19.24
CA LEU A 236 9.08 8.71 18.42
C LEU A 236 8.92 10.16 18.88
N GLU A 237 8.85 10.40 20.19
CA GLU A 237 8.82 11.76 20.78
C GLU A 237 10.12 12.54 20.50
N GLN A 238 11.28 11.87 20.50
CA GLN A 238 12.55 12.50 20.16
C GLN A 238 12.61 12.92 18.68
N LYS A 239 12.07 12.11 17.75
CA LYS A 239 11.89 12.50 16.34
C LYS A 239 10.97 13.72 16.18
N LEU A 240 10.05 13.95 17.12
CA LEU A 240 9.14 15.10 17.13
C LEU A 240 9.84 16.41 17.50
N LYS A 241 10.77 16.34 18.45
CA LYS A 241 11.61 17.47 18.83
C LYS A 241 12.65 17.78 17.75
N ASN A 242 13.25 16.73 17.18
CA ASN A 242 14.29 16.82 16.16
C ASN A 242 13.91 16.00 14.92
N PRO A 243 13.13 16.56 13.98
CA PRO A 243 12.77 15.85 12.76
C PRO A 243 14.03 15.42 11.99
N PRO A 244 14.02 14.22 11.38
CA PRO A 244 15.13 13.80 10.53
C PRO A 244 15.38 14.84 9.43
N GLU A 245 16.63 15.01 9.03
CA GLU A 245 17.07 16.07 8.10
C GLU A 245 16.24 16.20 6.81
N ARG A 246 15.67 15.08 6.34
CA ARG A 246 14.86 14.98 5.10
C ARG A 246 13.38 15.34 5.28
N TYR A 247 12.95 15.65 6.50
CA TYR A 247 11.57 15.94 6.83
C TYR A 247 11.42 17.32 7.48
N GLU A 248 10.26 17.91 7.30
CA GLU A 248 9.82 19.14 7.96
C GLU A 248 8.42 18.95 8.53
N LYS A 249 8.06 19.77 9.52
CA LYS A 249 6.71 19.72 10.12
C LYS A 249 5.71 20.33 9.15
N HIS A 250 4.54 19.72 9.01
CA HIS A 250 3.43 20.37 8.30
C HIS A 250 3.07 21.69 9.01
N PRO A 251 2.85 22.80 8.29
CA PRO A 251 2.59 24.10 8.90
C PRO A 251 1.29 24.13 9.71
N GLU A 252 0.29 23.34 9.30
CA GLU A 252 -1.08 23.42 9.83
C GLU A 252 -1.55 22.14 10.55
N ILE A 253 -0.88 21.00 10.34
CA ILE A 253 -1.33 19.72 10.93
C ILE A 253 -0.32 19.32 12.00
N GLU A 254 -0.75 19.47 13.25
CA GLU A 254 0.04 19.13 14.41
C GLU A 254 0.37 17.63 14.37
N ASN A 255 1.66 17.29 14.34
CA ASN A 255 2.19 15.91 14.30
C ASN A 255 2.32 15.26 12.92
N ILE A 256 2.44 16.02 11.83
CA ILE A 256 2.85 15.47 10.52
C ILE A 256 4.26 15.91 10.14
N LEU A 257 5.06 14.95 9.69
CA LEU A 257 6.32 15.17 8.98
C LEU A 257 6.12 14.93 7.50
N MET A 258 6.33 16.00 6.74
CA MET A 258 6.39 15.97 5.29
C MET A 258 7.83 15.79 4.83
N PRO A 259 8.08 15.07 3.72
CA PRO A 259 9.37 15.12 3.05
C PRO A 259 9.66 16.56 2.64
N LYS A 260 10.87 17.06 2.91
CA LYS A 260 11.31 18.35 2.38
C LYS A 260 11.26 18.27 0.86
N LEU A 261 10.54 19.20 0.25
CA LEU A 261 10.65 19.40 -1.19
C LEU A 261 12.08 19.87 -1.45
N ASN A 262 12.87 19.09 -2.21
CA ASN A 262 14.18 19.55 -2.64
C ASN A 262 13.98 20.89 -3.37
N LYS A 263 14.58 21.96 -2.85
CA LYS A 263 14.72 23.22 -3.58
C LYS A 263 15.77 23.07 -4.67
#